data_AF-A0A5J9W465-F1
#
_entry.id   AF-A0A5J9W465-F1
#
_cell.length_a   1.000
_cell.length_b   1.000
_cell.length_c   1.000
_cell.angle_alpha   90.00
_cell.angle_beta   90.00
_cell.angle_gamma   90.00
#
_symmetry.space_group_name_H-M   'P 1'
#
loop_
_entity.id
_entity.type
_entity.pdbx_description
1 polymer ?
#
loop_
_entity_poly.entity_id
_entity_poly.type
_entity_poly.pdbx_seq_one_letter_code
_entity_poly.pdbx_strand_id
1 'polypeptide(L)'
;MVGNLEIGAPFHRQIYIYIYIIDCHMEKLFSGCQALEDLEMISCEFDGTEFSSATLKKLSIVRVRFTVLEEYDRYVDGILIKMPSLVSLHIGSVRCPKPILVEVQLLVTASISLNRPDHCGITFADTCDILGALSNVKNLELLLSGDVQGECSLQSDMWLCRVMFTNLTTLSLSDWCLHDNCKALLYMLKHSPNLEKLTLMLRKWFLKGCYDMEPHCEETTTPFRCEKLKKV
;
A
#
# COMPACT_ATOMS: atom_id res chain seq x y z
N MET A 1 -5.09 -25.76 14.07
CA MET A 1 -3.96 -26.08 14.97
C MET A 1 -3.38 -24.75 15.42
N VAL A 2 -3.54 -24.41 16.69
CA VAL A 2 -2.93 -23.22 17.28
C VAL A 2 -1.46 -23.59 17.54
N GLY A 3 -0.56 -23.14 16.66
CA GLY A 3 0.87 -23.30 16.87
C GLY A 3 1.32 -22.31 17.93
N ASN A 4 1.74 -22.81 19.09
CA ASN A 4 2.39 -21.98 20.10
C ASN A 4 3.69 -21.42 19.51
N LEU A 5 3.86 -20.11 19.65
CA LEU A 5 5.08 -19.40 19.29
C LEU A 5 6.18 -19.74 20.30
N GLU A 6 7.06 -20.69 19.97
CA GLU A 6 8.30 -20.87 20.71
C GLU A 6 9.29 -19.75 20.35
N ILE A 7 9.31 -18.68 21.15
CA ILE A 7 10.27 -17.57 21.03
C ILE A 7 11.57 -18.01 21.71
N GLY A 8 12.46 -18.65 20.95
CA GLY A 8 13.65 -19.33 21.49
C GLY A 8 15.01 -19.00 20.87
N ALA A 9 15.13 -18.09 19.88
CA ALA A 9 16.44 -17.69 19.35
C ALA A 9 16.42 -16.30 18.68
N PRO A 10 17.56 -15.58 18.64
CA PRO A 10 17.65 -14.26 18.02
C PRO A 10 17.70 -14.42 16.49
N PHE A 11 16.54 -14.56 15.87
CA PHE A 11 16.44 -14.62 14.42
C PHE A 11 16.36 -13.21 13.84
N HIS A 12 17.19 -12.92 12.85
CA HIS A 12 17.12 -11.68 12.08
C HIS A 12 15.87 -11.59 11.20
N ARG A 13 15.26 -12.75 10.88
CA ARG A 13 14.06 -12.86 10.04
C ARG A 13 13.04 -13.79 10.68
N GLN A 14 11.77 -13.41 10.65
CA GLN A 14 10.66 -14.22 11.12
C GLN A 14 9.51 -14.23 10.12
N ILE A 15 8.87 -15.39 9.96
CA ILE A 15 7.75 -15.58 9.03
C ILE A 15 6.59 -16.19 9.81
N TYR A 16 5.46 -15.49 9.83
CA TYR A 16 4.20 -15.99 10.36
C TYR A 16 3.25 -16.39 9.23
N ILE A 17 2.65 -17.57 9.39
CA ILE A 17 1.76 -18.13 8.38
C ILE A 17 0.52 -18.71 9.10
N TYR A 18 -0.68 -18.22 8.76
CA TYR A 18 -1.96 -18.70 9.30
C TYR A 18 -2.07 -18.64 10.84
N ILE A 19 -1.55 -17.57 11.46
CA ILE A 19 -1.57 -17.38 12.92
C ILE A 19 -2.52 -16.23 13.29
N TYR A 20 -3.23 -16.40 14.41
CA TYR A 20 -3.99 -15.34 15.09
C TYR A 20 -3.05 -14.56 16.02
N ILE A 21 -2.93 -13.26 15.79
CA ILE A 21 -1.97 -12.37 16.44
C ILE A 21 -2.76 -11.26 17.11
N ILE A 22 -2.42 -10.94 18.36
CA ILE A 22 -2.98 -9.81 19.09
C ILE A 22 -1.86 -8.85 19.47
N ASP A 23 -2.17 -7.62 19.86
CA ASP A 23 -1.16 -6.60 20.21
C ASP A 23 -0.07 -7.15 21.15
N CYS A 24 -0.45 -7.88 22.21
CA CYS A 24 0.53 -8.40 23.17
C CYS A 24 1.45 -9.49 22.59
N HIS A 25 1.07 -10.18 21.50
CA HIS A 25 1.98 -11.08 20.79
C HIS A 25 3.07 -10.30 20.06
N MET A 26 2.72 -9.16 19.46
CA MET A 26 3.67 -8.29 18.76
C MET A 26 4.59 -7.56 19.73
N GLU A 27 4.06 -7.06 20.84
CA GLU A 27 4.88 -6.45 21.90
C GLU A 27 5.94 -7.42 22.43
N LYS A 28 5.55 -8.67 22.71
CA LYS A 28 6.48 -9.72 23.15
C LYS A 28 7.51 -10.07 22.09
N LEU A 29 7.09 -10.12 20.82
CA LEU A 29 7.98 -10.36 19.70
C LEU A 29 9.04 -9.27 19.58
N PHE A 30 8.62 -8.00 19.55
CA PHE A 30 9.53 -6.88 19.35
C PHE A 30 10.39 -6.58 20.58
N SER A 31 9.88 -6.80 21.79
CA SER A 31 10.68 -6.69 23.02
C SER A 31 11.63 -7.88 23.23
N GLY A 32 11.23 -9.08 22.82
CA GLY A 32 12.01 -10.32 22.98
C GLY A 32 13.06 -10.53 21.88
N CYS A 33 12.81 -10.05 20.66
CA CYS A 33 13.70 -10.25 19.51
C CYS A 33 14.39 -8.95 19.08
N GLN A 34 15.37 -8.49 19.87
CA GLN A 34 16.12 -7.25 19.60
C GLN A 34 16.95 -7.28 18.30
N ALA A 35 17.19 -8.45 17.72
CA ALA A 35 17.92 -8.61 16.46
C ALA A 35 16.99 -8.71 15.22
N LEU A 36 15.66 -8.66 15.41
CA LEU A 36 14.69 -8.86 14.34
C LEU A 36 14.73 -7.66 13.36
N GLU A 37 15.06 -7.94 12.11
CA GLU A 37 15.17 -6.95 11.04
C GLU A 37 14.15 -7.20 9.90
N ASP A 38 13.63 -8.41 9.77
CA ASP A 38 12.75 -8.82 8.66
C ASP A 38 11.55 -9.61 9.20
N LEU A 39 10.34 -9.10 8.96
CA LEU A 39 9.10 -9.74 9.36
C LEU A 39 8.18 -9.93 8.17
N GLU A 40 7.73 -11.16 7.98
CA GLU A 40 6.76 -11.53 6.96
C GLU A 40 5.53 -12.17 7.60
N MET A 41 4.34 -11.71 7.21
CA MET A 41 3.05 -12.15 7.71
C MET A 41 2.15 -12.56 6.54
N ILE A 42 1.76 -13.83 6.53
CA ILE A 42 1.02 -14.46 5.43
C ILE A 42 -0.25 -15.10 5.97
N SER A 43 -1.41 -14.62 5.50
CA SER A 43 -2.71 -15.16 5.88
C SER A 43 -2.97 -15.19 7.39
N CYS A 44 -2.39 -14.22 8.11
CA CYS A 44 -2.60 -14.05 9.55
C CYS A 44 -3.91 -13.30 9.84
N GLU A 45 -4.39 -13.43 11.06
CA GLU A 45 -5.48 -12.63 11.61
C GLU A 45 -4.89 -11.74 12.70
N PHE A 46 -5.15 -10.44 12.64
CA PHE A 46 -4.57 -9.46 13.55
C PHE A 46 -5.65 -8.71 14.31
N ASP A 47 -5.65 -8.90 15.63
CA ASP A 47 -6.52 -8.24 16.59
C ASP A 47 -5.69 -7.25 17.40
N GLY A 48 -5.38 -6.14 16.73
CA GLY A 48 -4.48 -5.14 17.25
C GLY A 48 -4.52 -3.85 16.44
N THR A 49 -3.85 -2.83 16.96
CA THR A 49 -3.90 -1.47 16.40
C THR A 49 -2.54 -0.90 16.01
N GLU A 50 -1.44 -1.51 16.47
CA GLU A 50 -0.10 -0.95 16.26
C GLU A 50 0.96 -2.02 15.96
N PHE A 51 1.85 -1.67 15.03
CA PHE A 51 3.14 -2.29 14.83
C PHE A 51 4.25 -1.30 15.18
N SER A 52 4.93 -1.54 16.31
CA SER A 52 6.01 -0.67 16.81
C SER A 52 7.32 -1.44 16.93
N SER A 53 8.34 -1.03 16.17
CA SER A 53 9.68 -1.66 16.26
C SER A 53 10.79 -0.69 15.89
N ALA A 54 11.84 -0.64 16.72
CA ALA A 54 13.02 0.18 16.45
C ALA A 54 14.03 -0.50 15.51
N THR A 55 13.99 -1.83 15.37
CA THR A 55 15.03 -2.63 14.70
C THR A 55 14.59 -3.16 13.34
N LEU A 56 13.29 -3.27 13.11
CA LEU A 56 12.75 -3.84 11.89
C LEU A 56 13.08 -2.96 10.68
N LYS A 57 13.67 -3.58 9.66
CA LYS A 57 14.05 -2.95 8.38
C LYS A 57 13.12 -3.37 7.25
N LYS A 58 12.46 -4.52 7.35
CA LYS A 58 11.54 -5.04 6.34
C LYS A 58 10.26 -5.56 6.99
N LEU A 59 9.13 -5.09 6.48
CA LEU A 59 7.80 -5.55 6.86
C LEU A 59 7.04 -5.98 5.61
N SER A 60 6.53 -7.21 5.62
CA SER A 60 5.70 -7.76 4.55
C SER A 60 4.42 -8.37 5.11
N ILE A 61 3.26 -7.88 4.64
CA ILE A 61 1.92 -8.28 5.07
C ILE A 61 1.14 -8.70 3.83
N VAL A 62 1.17 -9.97 3.44
CA VAL A 62 0.69 -10.40 2.10
C VAL A 62 -0.84 -10.57 2.06
N ARG A 63 -1.44 -11.05 3.16
CA ARG A 63 -2.89 -11.18 3.37
C ARG A 63 -3.15 -11.21 4.86
N VAL A 64 -3.63 -10.14 5.46
CA VAL A 64 -4.03 -10.14 6.88
C VAL A 64 -5.48 -9.71 6.98
N ARG A 65 -6.25 -10.46 7.77
CA ARG A 65 -7.58 -10.04 8.19
C ARG A 65 -7.46 -9.35 9.53
N PHE A 66 -8.04 -8.17 9.64
CA PHE A 66 -8.14 -7.51 10.92
C PHE A 66 -9.53 -7.83 11.46
N THR A 67 -9.58 -8.29 12.70
CA THR A 67 -10.84 -8.54 13.38
C THR A 67 -11.51 -7.20 13.66
N VAL A 68 -12.49 -6.85 12.84
CA VAL A 68 -13.38 -5.73 13.16
C VAL A 68 -14.28 -6.25 14.27
N LEU A 69 -14.14 -5.71 15.48
CA LEU A 69 -15.10 -5.98 16.54
C LEU A 69 -16.43 -5.33 16.11
N GLU A 70 -17.34 -6.14 15.57
CA GLU A 70 -18.72 -5.72 15.26
C GLU A 70 -19.53 -5.40 16.53
N GLU A 71 -18.99 -5.74 17.70
CA GLU A 71 -19.59 -5.41 19.00
C GLU A 71 -18.99 -4.11 19.55
N TYR A 72 -19.82 -3.05 19.57
CA TYR A 72 -19.59 -1.72 20.12
C TYR A 72 -18.70 -0.77 19.30
N ASP A 73 -19.30 -0.06 18.34
CA ASP A 73 -19.06 1.37 17.97
C ASP A 73 -17.61 1.91 17.89
N ARG A 74 -16.61 1.02 17.86
CA ARG A 74 -15.17 1.29 17.82
C ARG A 74 -14.66 0.70 16.53
N TYR A 75 -15.04 1.38 15.46
CA TYR A 75 -14.38 1.21 14.19
C TYR A 75 -12.89 1.54 14.38
N VAL A 76 -12.00 0.56 14.21
CA VAL A 76 -10.56 0.80 14.27
C VAL A 76 -10.21 1.67 13.06
N ASP A 77 -9.90 2.94 13.32
CA ASP A 77 -9.70 3.96 12.29
C ASP A 77 -8.43 3.69 11.46
N GLY A 78 -7.46 2.93 11.97
CA GLY A 78 -6.25 2.61 11.23
C GLY A 78 -5.33 1.64 11.96
N ILE A 79 -4.35 1.10 11.23
CA ILE A 79 -3.23 0.32 11.76
C ILE A 79 -2.02 1.25 11.79
N LEU A 80 -1.54 1.59 12.98
CA LEU A 80 -0.35 2.40 13.15
C LEU A 80 0.89 1.55 12.86
N ILE A 81 1.71 1.96 11.90
CA ILE A 81 3.02 1.36 11.64
C ILE A 81 4.08 2.39 12.01
N LYS A 82 4.71 2.17 13.17
CA LYS A 82 5.78 3.01 13.72
C LYS A 82 7.10 2.26 13.68
N MET A 83 7.86 2.47 12.61
CA MET A 83 9.12 1.77 12.38
C MET A 83 10.17 2.70 11.78
N PRO A 84 10.97 3.41 12.62
CA PRO A 84 11.95 4.39 12.14
C PRO A 84 13.07 3.79 11.29
N SER A 85 13.36 2.50 11.47
CA SER A 85 14.41 1.78 10.73
C SER A 85 13.91 1.10 9.45
N LEU A 86 12.64 1.29 9.08
CA LEU A 86 12.02 0.58 7.98
C LEU A 86 12.54 1.05 6.61
N VAL A 87 13.10 0.13 5.84
CA VAL A 87 13.65 0.37 4.49
C VAL A 87 12.74 -0.22 3.41
N SER A 88 12.02 -1.30 3.72
CA SER A 88 11.10 -1.97 2.81
C SER A 88 9.75 -2.25 3.46
N LEU A 89 8.68 -1.87 2.77
CA LEU A 89 7.30 -2.11 3.18
C LEU A 89 6.54 -2.81 2.05
N HIS A 90 5.87 -3.91 2.38
CA HIS A 90 4.88 -4.53 1.51
C HIS A 90 3.58 -4.75 2.29
N ILE A 91 2.50 -4.16 1.80
CA ILE A 91 1.14 -4.34 2.30
C ILE A 91 0.31 -4.85 1.12
N GLY A 92 0.07 -6.16 1.11
CA GLY A 92 -0.79 -6.84 0.16
C GLY A 92 -2.27 -6.64 0.47
N SER A 93 -3.08 -7.67 0.21
CA SER A 93 -4.54 -7.58 0.35
C SER A 93 -4.94 -7.50 1.83
N VAL A 94 -5.09 -6.28 2.34
CA VAL A 94 -5.66 -5.98 3.66
C VAL A 94 -7.17 -5.81 3.54
N ARG A 95 -7.92 -6.52 4.38
CA ARG A 95 -9.35 -6.26 4.59
C ARG A 95 -9.48 -5.43 5.86
N CYS A 96 -9.31 -4.12 5.70
CA CYS A 96 -9.41 -3.06 6.74
C CYS A 96 -8.43 -3.26 7.92
N PRO A 97 -8.08 -2.28 8.77
CA PRO A 97 -8.11 -0.81 8.62
C PRO A 97 -7.06 -0.23 7.64
N LYS A 98 -7.08 1.09 7.41
CA LYS A 98 -6.05 1.81 6.63
C LYS A 98 -4.68 1.77 7.34
N PRO A 99 -3.55 1.68 6.61
CA PRO A 99 -2.24 1.85 7.23
C PRO A 99 -1.95 3.33 7.51
N ILE A 100 -1.59 3.64 8.76
CA ILE A 100 -1.09 4.94 9.19
C ILE A 100 0.42 4.81 9.37
N LEU A 101 1.17 5.35 8.42
CA LEU A 101 2.63 5.25 8.40
C LEU A 101 3.26 6.42 9.16
N VAL A 102 3.98 6.11 10.24
CA VAL A 102 4.63 7.11 11.10
C VAL A 102 6.13 6.82 11.18
N GLU A 103 6.94 7.88 11.11
CA GLU A 103 8.40 7.81 11.22
C GLU A 103 9.10 6.97 10.12
N VAL A 104 8.46 6.72 8.97
CA VAL A 104 9.01 5.87 7.88
C VAL A 104 10.01 6.58 6.95
N GLN A 105 10.86 7.47 7.48
CA GLN A 105 11.73 8.34 6.66
C GLN A 105 12.82 7.59 5.88
N LEU A 106 13.23 6.41 6.36
CA LEU A 106 14.25 5.57 5.72
C LEU A 106 13.69 4.65 4.63
N LEU A 107 12.37 4.73 4.36
CA LEU A 107 11.70 3.83 3.43
C LEU A 107 12.19 4.07 2.00
N VAL A 108 12.78 3.04 1.39
CA VAL A 108 13.30 3.08 0.02
C VAL A 108 12.34 2.41 -0.95
N THR A 109 11.69 1.34 -0.51
CA THR A 109 10.77 0.54 -1.33
C THR A 109 9.44 0.36 -0.64
N ALA A 110 8.35 0.65 -1.34
CA ALA A 110 7.00 0.45 -0.85
C ALA A 110 6.13 -0.24 -1.91
N SER A 111 5.33 -1.20 -1.46
CA SER A 111 4.31 -1.88 -2.26
C SER A 111 3.03 -1.91 -1.45
N ILE A 112 1.96 -1.28 -1.92
CA ILE A 112 0.68 -1.22 -1.21
C ILE A 112 -0.46 -1.60 -2.15
N SER A 113 -1.30 -2.53 -1.69
CA SER A 113 -2.57 -2.88 -2.30
C SER A 113 -3.73 -2.26 -1.54
N LEU A 114 -4.28 -1.18 -2.10
CA LEU A 114 -5.47 -0.51 -1.61
C LEU A 114 -6.69 -1.26 -2.16
N ASN A 115 -7.30 -2.09 -1.33
CA ASN A 115 -8.57 -2.71 -1.68
C ASN A 115 -9.69 -1.70 -1.39
N ARG A 116 -10.66 -1.55 -2.31
CA ARG A 116 -11.96 -0.97 -1.94
C ARG A 116 -12.81 -2.11 -1.37
N PRO A 117 -13.09 -2.15 -0.06
CA PRO A 117 -14.06 -3.08 0.48
C PRO A 117 -15.44 -2.43 0.50
N ASP A 118 -16.42 -3.26 0.24
CA ASP A 118 -17.82 -3.07 0.57
C ASP A 118 -17.91 -2.61 2.04
N HIS A 119 -18.48 -1.44 2.26
CA HIS A 119 -18.89 -0.88 3.56
C HIS A 119 -17.85 -0.27 4.53
N CYS A 120 -16.52 -0.38 4.33
CA CYS A 120 -15.59 0.46 5.10
C CYS A 120 -14.27 0.79 4.38
N GLY A 121 -14.42 1.59 3.31
CA GLY A 121 -13.35 1.88 2.37
C GLY A 121 -12.40 3.01 2.76
N ILE A 122 -11.17 2.88 2.26
CA ILE A 122 -10.14 3.92 2.24
C ILE A 122 -10.72 5.14 1.51
N THR A 123 -10.76 6.27 2.19
CA THR A 123 -11.25 7.53 1.62
C THR A 123 -10.18 8.16 0.72
N PHE A 124 -10.58 9.21 0.01
CA PHE A 124 -9.65 10.02 -0.76
C PHE A 124 -8.56 10.64 0.13
N ALA A 125 -8.96 11.20 1.28
CA ALA A 125 -8.03 11.80 2.24
C ALA A 125 -7.00 10.78 2.73
N ASP A 126 -7.45 9.57 3.06
CA ASP A 126 -6.57 8.48 3.49
C ASP A 126 -5.55 8.12 2.39
N THR A 127 -5.97 8.14 1.13
CA THR A 127 -5.07 7.91 0.00
C THR A 127 -3.99 8.98 -0.08
N CYS A 128 -4.34 10.27 0.06
CA CYS A 128 -3.34 11.34 0.08
C CYS A 128 -2.38 11.23 1.26
N ASP A 129 -2.87 10.85 2.44
CA ASP A 129 -2.03 10.67 3.63
C ASP A 129 -1.01 9.54 3.41
N ILE A 130 -1.46 8.40 2.87
CA ILE A 130 -0.60 7.28 2.50
C ILE A 130 0.44 7.73 1.47
N LEU A 131 0.02 8.40 0.39
CA LEU A 131 0.94 8.90 -0.64
C LEU A 131 1.94 9.90 -0.08
N GLY A 132 1.51 10.78 0.82
CA GLY A 132 2.36 11.74 1.51
C GLY A 132 3.44 11.04 2.33
N ALA A 133 3.08 10.02 3.11
CA ALA A 133 4.04 9.22 3.87
C ALA A 133 5.03 8.46 2.98
N LEU A 134 4.63 8.10 1.76
CA LEU A 134 5.46 7.40 0.78
C LEU A 134 6.23 8.32 -0.17
N SER A 135 6.11 9.64 -0.04
CA SER A 135 6.67 10.60 -1.00
C SER A 135 8.19 10.49 -1.22
N ASN A 136 8.93 9.99 -0.23
CA ASN A 136 10.39 9.87 -0.26
C ASN A 136 10.93 8.57 -0.88
N VAL A 137 10.07 7.60 -1.20
CA VAL A 137 10.53 6.28 -1.68
C VAL A 137 11.16 6.36 -3.07
N LYS A 138 12.08 5.42 -3.36
CA LYS A 138 12.70 5.28 -4.68
C LYS A 138 11.95 4.34 -5.61
N ASN A 139 11.31 3.32 -5.03
CA ASN A 139 10.53 2.33 -5.78
C ASN A 139 9.15 2.21 -5.13
N LEU A 140 8.12 2.44 -5.93
CA LEU A 140 6.74 2.42 -5.48
C LEU A 140 5.90 1.48 -6.35
N GLU A 141 5.14 0.62 -5.70
CA GLU A 141 4.10 -0.20 -6.33
C GLU A 141 2.75 0.14 -5.70
N LEU A 142 1.80 0.62 -6.50
CA LEU A 142 0.44 0.95 -6.07
C LEU A 142 -0.56 0.07 -6.81
N LEU A 143 -1.11 -0.88 -6.08
CA LEU A 143 -2.14 -1.79 -6.54
C LEU A 143 -3.49 -1.32 -6.00
N LEU A 144 -4.52 -1.25 -6.83
CA LEU A 144 -5.89 -1.10 -6.35
C LEU A 144 -6.70 -2.31 -6.78
N SER A 145 -7.39 -2.96 -5.85
CA SER A 145 -8.29 -4.08 -6.17
C SER A 145 -9.74 -3.77 -5.73
N GLY A 146 -10.68 -3.91 -6.66
CA GLY A 146 -12.11 -3.65 -6.49
C GLY A 146 -12.81 -3.65 -7.85
N ASP A 147 -14.05 -4.13 -7.91
CA ASP A 147 -14.84 -4.16 -9.15
C ASP A 147 -15.32 -2.74 -9.49
N VAL A 148 -15.20 -2.34 -10.76
CA VAL A 148 -15.45 -0.96 -11.23
C VAL A 148 -16.94 -0.70 -11.45
N GLN A 149 -17.80 -1.32 -10.63
CA GLN A 149 -19.25 -1.20 -10.77
C GLN A 149 -19.77 -0.14 -9.80
N GLY A 150 -19.41 1.11 -10.06
CA GLY A 150 -19.85 2.26 -9.27
C GLY A 150 -18.86 3.42 -9.33
N GLU A 151 -19.34 4.52 -9.92
CA GLU A 151 -18.77 5.86 -10.09
C GLU A 151 -17.40 6.17 -9.43
N CYS A 152 -16.48 6.59 -10.29
CA CYS A 152 -15.06 6.83 -10.09
C CYS A 152 -14.71 8.05 -9.22
N SER A 153 -15.07 8.08 -7.92
CA SER A 153 -14.69 9.22 -7.06
C SER A 153 -13.21 9.22 -6.66
N LEU A 154 -12.63 8.08 -6.23
CA LEU A 154 -11.22 8.04 -5.78
C LEU A 154 -10.20 8.29 -6.92
N GLN A 155 -10.51 7.83 -8.14
CA GLN A 155 -9.63 7.97 -9.31
C GLN A 155 -9.63 9.40 -9.85
N SER A 156 -10.80 10.03 -9.83
CA SER A 156 -10.98 11.41 -10.25
C SER A 156 -10.36 12.39 -9.27
N ASP A 157 -10.13 12.08 -7.99
CA ASP A 157 -9.68 13.07 -7.00
C ASP A 157 -8.16 13.07 -6.76
N MET A 158 -7.39 12.09 -7.26
CA MET A 158 -5.93 12.01 -7.05
C MET A 158 -5.13 13.27 -7.37
N TRP A 159 -5.57 14.09 -8.33
CA TRP A 159 -4.92 15.36 -8.64
C TRP A 159 -5.00 16.40 -7.52
N LEU A 160 -5.87 16.19 -6.52
CA LEU A 160 -5.95 17.02 -5.32
C LEU A 160 -4.83 16.71 -4.32
N CYS A 161 -4.25 15.51 -4.36
CA CYS A 161 -3.08 15.22 -3.55
C CYS A 161 -1.94 16.12 -4.06
N ARG A 162 -1.44 17.05 -3.24
CA ARG A 162 -0.32 17.92 -3.61
C ARG A 162 1.02 17.28 -3.27
N VAL A 163 1.18 16.00 -3.60
CA VAL A 163 2.35 15.20 -3.21
C VAL A 163 3.38 15.15 -4.34
N MET A 164 4.64 15.40 -4.03
CA MET A 164 5.74 15.30 -4.99
C MET A 164 6.62 14.08 -4.69
N PHE A 165 6.91 13.27 -5.71
CA PHE A 165 7.74 12.07 -5.63
C PHE A 165 9.12 12.34 -6.23
N THR A 166 9.89 13.23 -5.62
CA THR A 166 11.18 13.68 -6.17
C THR A 166 12.24 12.57 -6.18
N ASN A 167 12.15 11.58 -5.30
CA ASN A 167 13.12 10.48 -5.23
C ASN A 167 12.71 9.25 -6.07
N LEU A 168 11.48 9.24 -6.60
CA LEU A 168 10.92 8.08 -7.25
C LEU A 168 11.58 7.82 -8.60
N THR A 169 12.12 6.62 -8.76
CA THR A 169 12.83 6.16 -9.98
C THR A 169 12.12 4.99 -10.65
N THR A 170 11.42 4.17 -9.87
CA THR A 170 10.60 3.06 -10.40
C THR A 170 9.18 3.16 -9.87
N LEU A 171 8.21 3.13 -10.77
CA LEU A 171 6.80 3.13 -10.45
C LEU A 171 6.10 1.93 -11.10
N SER A 172 5.33 1.20 -10.31
CA SER A 172 4.46 0.13 -10.80
C SER A 172 3.01 0.43 -10.41
N LEU A 173 2.10 0.43 -11.39
CA LEU A 173 0.68 0.71 -11.20
C LEU A 173 -0.15 -0.45 -11.77
N SER A 174 -1.28 -0.79 -11.14
CA SER A 174 -2.24 -1.70 -11.78
C SER A 174 -3.19 -0.96 -12.73
N ASP A 175 -3.99 -1.73 -13.45
CA ASP A 175 -5.06 -1.33 -14.37
C ASP A 175 -5.89 -0.09 -13.99
N TRP A 176 -6.13 0.15 -12.70
CA TRP A 176 -6.85 1.33 -12.19
C TRP A 176 -6.34 2.67 -12.74
N CYS A 177 -5.04 2.78 -13.03
CA CYS A 177 -4.44 4.04 -13.48
C CYS A 177 -4.83 4.47 -14.90
N LEU A 178 -5.46 3.56 -15.68
CA LEU A 178 -5.91 3.81 -17.05
C LEU A 178 -7.37 4.26 -17.15
N HIS A 179 -8.11 4.24 -16.04
CA HIS A 179 -9.48 4.77 -15.97
C HIS A 179 -9.51 6.31 -16.01
N ASP A 180 -10.71 6.88 -16.19
CA ASP A 180 -10.95 8.33 -16.21
C ASP A 180 -9.94 9.12 -17.08
N ASN A 181 -9.76 8.68 -18.32
CA ASN A 181 -8.80 9.28 -19.27
C ASN A 181 -7.36 9.33 -18.73
N CYS A 182 -6.94 8.28 -18.00
CA CYS A 182 -5.59 8.14 -17.45
C CYS A 182 -5.18 9.27 -16.47
N LYS A 183 -6.12 9.99 -15.87
CA LYS A 183 -5.84 11.10 -14.94
C LYS A 183 -4.86 10.73 -13.83
N ALA A 184 -5.03 9.55 -13.24
CA ALA A 184 -4.14 9.07 -12.19
C ALA A 184 -2.72 8.79 -12.69
N LEU A 185 -2.58 8.13 -13.85
CA LEU A 185 -1.29 7.91 -14.47
C LEU A 185 -0.60 9.25 -14.78
N LEU A 186 -1.32 10.19 -15.39
CA LEU A 186 -0.81 11.52 -15.72
C LEU A 186 -0.37 12.29 -14.47
N TYR A 187 -1.14 12.22 -13.38
CA TYR A 187 -0.78 12.78 -12.09
C TYR A 187 0.54 12.18 -11.59
N MET A 188 0.66 10.85 -11.54
CA MET A 188 1.89 10.20 -11.06
C MET A 188 3.11 10.57 -11.91
N LEU A 189 2.97 10.64 -13.24
CA LEU A 189 4.04 11.04 -14.15
C LEU A 189 4.46 12.49 -13.93
N LYS A 190 3.50 13.42 -13.82
CA LYS A 190 3.77 14.85 -13.58
C LYS A 190 4.43 15.10 -12.22
N HIS A 191 4.12 14.29 -11.22
CA HIS A 191 4.62 14.42 -9.85
C HIS A 191 5.88 13.58 -9.58
N SER A 192 6.42 12.89 -10.58
CA SER A 192 7.61 12.03 -10.46
C SER A 192 8.70 12.46 -11.47
N PRO A 193 9.34 13.63 -11.29
CA PRO A 193 10.26 14.21 -12.27
C PRO A 193 11.51 13.37 -12.54
N ASN A 194 11.86 12.47 -11.61
CA ASN A 194 13.04 11.61 -11.70
C ASN A 194 12.72 10.16 -12.09
N LEU A 195 11.49 9.89 -12.54
CA LEU A 195 11.06 8.54 -12.89
C LEU A 195 11.88 7.99 -14.07
N GLU A 196 12.48 6.82 -13.88
CA GLU A 196 13.29 6.14 -14.88
C GLU A 196 12.59 4.94 -15.50
N LYS A 197 11.72 4.27 -14.72
CA LYS A 197 10.99 3.07 -15.13
C LYS A 197 9.54 3.13 -14.67
N LEU A 198 8.62 2.98 -15.62
CA LEU A 198 7.21 2.70 -15.38
C LEU A 198 6.95 1.21 -15.61
N THR A 199 5.99 0.62 -14.89
CA THR A 199 5.50 -0.73 -15.16
C THR A 199 3.99 -0.75 -14.96
N LEU A 200 3.26 -1.19 -15.99
CA LEU A 200 1.81 -1.31 -15.94
C LEU A 200 1.44 -2.78 -15.73
N MET A 201 0.85 -3.08 -14.57
CA MET A 201 0.39 -4.41 -14.19
C MET A 201 -1.05 -4.59 -14.60
N LEU A 202 -1.22 -4.93 -15.88
CA LEU A 202 -2.52 -5.19 -16.45
C LEU A 202 -2.95 -6.61 -16.09
N ARG A 203 -4.04 -6.73 -15.32
CA ARG A 203 -4.69 -8.02 -15.15
C ARG A 203 -5.31 -8.41 -16.50
N LYS A 204 -5.24 -9.68 -16.86
CA LYS A 204 -5.88 -10.21 -18.07
C LYS A 204 -7.41 -10.24 -17.90
N TRP A 205 -8.07 -9.09 -17.92
CA TRP A 205 -9.54 -8.98 -18.04
C TRP A 205 -9.95 -8.64 -19.48
N PHE A 206 -9.10 -8.99 -20.45
CA PHE A 206 -9.51 -8.91 -21.84
C PHE A 206 -10.62 -9.94 -22.08
N LEU A 207 -11.75 -9.40 -22.54
CA LEU A 207 -12.85 -10.04 -23.27
C LEU A 207 -14.05 -10.52 -22.44
N LYS A 208 -14.73 -9.59 -21.77
CA LYS A 208 -16.19 -9.61 -21.83
C LYS A 208 -16.78 -8.20 -21.92
N GLY A 209 -16.82 -7.71 -23.16
CA GLY A 209 -17.72 -6.65 -23.62
C GLY A 209 -17.56 -5.28 -22.99
N CYS A 210 -16.60 -4.49 -23.46
CA CYS A 210 -16.75 -3.03 -23.40
C CYS A 210 -17.12 -2.57 -24.82
N TYR A 211 -18.36 -2.10 -24.94
CA TYR A 211 -18.86 -1.37 -26.11
C TYR A 211 -17.96 -0.15 -26.38
N ASP A 212 -17.94 0.25 -27.65
CA ASP A 212 -17.21 1.38 -28.23
C ASP A 212 -17.06 2.56 -27.26
N MET A 213 -15.91 2.64 -26.59
CA MET A 213 -15.42 3.89 -26.03
C MET A 213 -14.71 4.62 -27.17
N GLU A 214 -15.40 5.55 -27.82
CA GLU A 214 -14.73 6.52 -28.67
C GLU A 214 -13.63 7.22 -27.83
N PRO A 215 -12.39 7.34 -28.33
CA PRO A 215 -11.34 8.05 -27.63
C PRO A 215 -11.68 9.54 -27.64
N HIS A 216 -12.33 10.03 -26.59
CA HIS A 216 -12.43 11.46 -26.32
C HIS A 216 -11.14 11.94 -25.65
N CYS A 217 -10.09 12.10 -26.47
CA CYS A 217 -8.93 12.90 -26.11
C CYS A 217 -9.28 14.37 -26.27
N GLU A 218 -9.76 15.02 -25.21
CA GLU A 218 -9.71 16.48 -25.15
C GLU A 218 -8.23 16.90 -25.04
N GLU A 219 -7.68 17.44 -26.14
CA GLU A 219 -6.35 18.05 -26.21
C GLU A 219 -6.29 19.33 -25.36
N THR A 220 -6.39 19.22 -24.05
CA THR A 220 -6.19 20.36 -23.13
C THR A 220 -5.40 19.92 -21.89
N THR A 221 -4.23 19.33 -22.08
CA THR A 221 -3.28 19.18 -20.98
C THR A 221 -1.90 19.66 -21.41
N THR A 222 -1.29 20.47 -20.54
CA THR A 222 0.12 20.84 -20.68
C THR A 222 0.96 19.56 -20.81
N PRO A 223 1.91 19.49 -21.76
CA PRO A 223 2.72 18.30 -21.92
C PRO A 223 3.48 18.02 -20.62
N PHE A 224 3.35 16.79 -20.09
CA PHE A 224 4.18 16.35 -18.97
C PHE A 224 5.57 15.99 -19.49
N ARG A 225 6.61 16.30 -18.71
CA ARG A 225 8.00 15.99 -19.06
C ARG A 225 8.52 14.89 -18.15
N CYS A 226 8.67 13.69 -18.69
CA CYS A 226 9.38 12.59 -18.05
C CYS A 226 10.72 12.37 -18.75
N GLU A 227 11.64 13.33 -18.64
CA GLU A 227 12.91 13.34 -19.39
C GLU A 227 13.82 12.15 -19.08
N LYS A 228 13.64 11.52 -17.91
CA LYS A 228 14.43 10.38 -17.46
C LYS A 228 13.78 9.01 -17.70
N LEU A 229 12.54 8.98 -18.17
CA LEU A 229 11.80 7.72 -18.36
C LEU A 229 12.40 6.97 -19.55
N LYS A 230 13.06 5.84 -19.26
CA LYS A 230 13.77 5.01 -20.25
C LYS A 230 13.03 3.73 -20.58
N LYS A 231 12.13 3.29 -19.70
CA LYS A 231 11.44 2.00 -19.81
C LYS A 231 9.98 2.10 -19.36
N VAL A 232 9.09 1.51 -20.14
CA VAL A 232 7.66 1.30 -19.85
C VAL A 232 7.36 -0.19 -19.95
#